data_AF-A0A3D9UTN8-F1
#
_entry.id   AF-A0A3D9UTN8-F1
#
_cell.length_a   1.000
_cell.length_b   1.000
_cell.length_c   1.000
_cell.angle_alpha   90.00
_cell.angle_beta   90.00
_cell.angle_gamma   90.00
#
_symmetry.space_group_name_H-M   'P 1'
#
loop_
_entity.id
_entity.type
_entity.pdbx_description
1 polymer ?
#
loop_
_entity_poly.entity_id
_entity_poly.type
_entity_poly.pdbx_seq_one_letter_code
_entity_poly.pdbx_strand_id
1 'polypeptide(L)'
;MVDEARIEALSETAAHFVQFLDWAEAAGELPSSTIQNWRNASVKVLQIEDDWPHINVVKFDLDGHLSRFDVLKRGNYTSGSMAAYKARTRNAIETYRKWLADPNSADWKKRSGAGRSSQSDEVGLSDTTEGNAPGVGSSISDVDRGFVPDRITMIEYPLPLRAGVQARLWLPEDLDEVEAKRIGRFVDSLVFNN
;
A
#
# COMPACT_ATOMS: atom_id res chain seq x y z
N MET A 1 -22.16 7.71 -33.65
CA MET A 1 -20.99 8.57 -33.42
C MET A 1 -20.95 8.82 -31.91
N VAL A 2 -20.38 7.87 -31.17
CA VAL A 2 -20.23 8.01 -29.71
C VAL A 2 -19.08 9.00 -29.53
N ASP A 3 -19.34 10.10 -28.84
CA ASP A 3 -18.39 11.20 -28.63
C ASP A 3 -17.03 10.69 -28.17
N GLU A 4 -16.01 10.91 -28.99
CA GLU A 4 -14.60 10.65 -28.68
C GLU A 4 -14.20 11.36 -27.38
N ALA A 5 -14.72 12.58 -27.17
CA ALA A 5 -14.59 13.35 -25.94
C ALA A 5 -15.21 12.66 -24.70
N ARG A 6 -16.28 11.87 -24.87
CA ARG A 6 -16.90 11.11 -23.77
C ARG A 6 -16.07 9.87 -23.43
N ILE A 7 -15.45 9.22 -24.42
CA ILE A 7 -14.54 8.08 -24.20
C ILE A 7 -13.25 8.57 -23.53
N GLU A 8 -12.70 9.70 -23.99
CA GLU A 8 -11.54 10.35 -23.38
C GLU A 8 -11.84 10.78 -21.94
N ALA A 9 -12.98 11.44 -21.69
CA ALA A 9 -13.39 11.81 -20.33
C ALA A 9 -13.56 10.61 -19.39
N LEU A 10 -14.12 9.49 -19.89
CA LEU A 10 -14.24 8.25 -19.11
C LEU A 10 -12.86 7.65 -18.80
N SER A 11 -11.91 7.77 -19.72
CA SER A 11 -10.53 7.30 -19.54
C SER A 11 -9.71 8.13 -18.54
N GLU A 12 -10.20 9.28 -18.07
CA GLU A 12 -9.52 10.11 -17.07
C GLU A 12 -10.06 9.91 -15.64
N THR A 13 -11.08 9.06 -15.47
CA THR A 13 -11.77 8.87 -14.18
C THR A 13 -11.02 7.98 -13.20
N ALA A 14 -11.34 8.11 -11.91
CA ALA A 14 -10.87 7.20 -10.87
C ALA A 14 -11.27 5.73 -11.14
N ALA A 15 -12.45 5.51 -11.71
CA ALA A 15 -12.89 4.17 -12.12
C ALA A 15 -11.96 3.57 -13.19
N HIS A 16 -11.60 4.35 -14.21
CA HIS A 16 -10.66 3.89 -15.25
C HIS A 16 -9.24 3.71 -14.70
N PHE A 17 -8.83 4.55 -13.75
CA PHE A 17 -7.58 4.35 -13.04
C PHE A 17 -7.53 3.01 -12.28
N VAL A 18 -8.62 2.62 -11.62
CA VAL A 18 -8.70 1.30 -10.97
C VAL A 18 -8.66 0.18 -12.00
N GLN A 19 -9.36 0.32 -13.13
CA GLN A 19 -9.29 -0.65 -14.25
C GLN A 19 -7.89 -0.75 -14.85
N PHE A 20 -7.15 0.35 -14.93
CA PHE A 20 -5.75 0.34 -15.34
C PHE A 20 -4.89 -0.49 -14.38
N LEU A 21 -5.12 -0.39 -13.07
CA LEU A 21 -4.41 -1.22 -12.09
C LEU A 21 -4.77 -2.71 -12.25
N ASP A 22 -6.05 -3.03 -12.46
CA ASP A 22 -6.51 -4.40 -12.77
C ASP A 22 -5.83 -4.97 -14.01
N TRP A 23 -5.82 -4.20 -15.08
CA TRP A 23 -5.17 -4.60 -16.33
C TRP A 23 -3.66 -4.76 -16.15
N ALA A 24 -2.99 -3.82 -15.48
CA ALA A 24 -1.55 -3.86 -15.28
C ALA A 24 -1.12 -5.08 -14.44
N GLU A 25 -1.95 -5.49 -13.48
CA GLU A 25 -1.76 -6.73 -12.73
C GLU A 25 -1.97 -7.98 -13.60
N ALA A 26 -3.10 -8.05 -14.30
CA ALA A 26 -3.44 -9.20 -15.14
C ALA A 26 -2.46 -9.40 -16.31
N ALA A 27 -1.94 -8.31 -16.86
CA ALA A 27 -0.93 -8.31 -17.92
C ALA A 27 0.50 -8.53 -17.40
N GLY A 28 0.70 -8.59 -16.07
CA GLY A 28 2.02 -8.77 -15.45
C GLY A 28 2.95 -7.56 -15.62
N GLU A 29 2.39 -6.38 -15.90
CA GLU A 29 3.14 -5.16 -16.16
C GLU A 29 3.72 -4.54 -14.89
N LEU A 30 3.09 -4.79 -13.75
CA LEU A 30 3.53 -4.40 -12.41
C LEU A 30 3.34 -5.57 -11.42
N PRO A 31 4.16 -5.68 -10.37
CA PRO A 31 4.00 -6.74 -9.37
C PRO A 31 2.65 -6.63 -8.64
N SER A 32 1.92 -7.75 -8.46
CA SER A 32 0.64 -7.80 -7.72
C SER A 32 0.70 -7.10 -6.36
N SER A 33 1.76 -7.34 -5.58
CA SER A 33 1.93 -6.70 -4.27
C SER A 33 2.01 -5.17 -4.36
N THR A 34 2.56 -4.62 -5.45
CA THR A 34 2.62 -3.17 -5.70
C THR A 34 1.25 -2.65 -6.10
N ILE A 35 0.57 -3.34 -7.01
CA ILE A 35 -0.78 -2.99 -7.47
C ILE A 35 -1.77 -2.99 -6.31
N GLN A 36 -1.78 -4.03 -5.48
CA GLN A 36 -2.70 -4.14 -4.35
C GLN A 36 -2.46 -3.02 -3.33
N ASN A 37 -1.20 -2.72 -3.01
CA ASN A 37 -0.84 -1.60 -2.14
C ASN A 37 -1.30 -0.25 -2.71
N TRP A 38 -1.16 -0.05 -4.02
CA TRP A 38 -1.56 1.17 -4.71
C TRP A 38 -3.08 1.32 -4.77
N ARG A 39 -3.79 0.26 -5.14
CA ARG A 39 -5.25 0.21 -5.23
C ARG A 39 -5.87 0.53 -3.88
N ASN A 40 -5.45 -0.19 -2.82
CA ASN A 40 -6.03 -0.04 -1.49
C ASN A 40 -5.84 1.38 -0.94
N ALA A 41 -4.62 1.93 -1.06
CA ALA A 41 -4.35 3.30 -0.64
C ALA A 41 -5.16 4.32 -1.44
N SER A 42 -5.17 4.18 -2.77
CA SER A 42 -5.84 5.15 -3.66
C SER A 42 -7.35 5.15 -3.50
N VAL A 43 -7.98 3.98 -3.39
CA VAL A 43 -9.42 3.88 -3.13
C VAL A 43 -9.79 4.55 -1.81
N LYS A 44 -9.03 4.31 -0.73
CA LYS A 44 -9.29 4.95 0.58
C LYS A 44 -9.12 6.47 0.56
N VAL A 45 -8.13 6.96 -0.18
CA VAL A 45 -7.90 8.39 -0.36
C VAL A 45 -9.01 9.03 -1.18
N LEU A 46 -9.45 8.39 -2.27
CA LEU A 46 -10.48 8.92 -3.17
C LEU A 46 -11.88 8.88 -2.52
N GLN A 47 -12.18 7.85 -1.72
CA GLN A 47 -13.45 7.64 -1.00
C GLN A 47 -13.82 8.72 0.04
N ILE A 48 -12.99 9.75 0.24
CA ILE A 48 -13.40 10.91 1.05
C ILE A 48 -14.39 11.81 0.31
N GLU A 49 -14.54 11.65 -1.01
CA GLU A 49 -15.63 12.25 -1.78
C GLU A 49 -16.72 11.21 -2.06
N ASP A 50 -17.98 11.64 -2.07
CA ASP A 50 -19.14 10.76 -2.24
C ASP A 50 -19.19 10.10 -3.63
N ASP A 51 -18.86 10.85 -4.68
CA ASP A 51 -18.85 10.38 -6.07
C ASP A 51 -17.43 10.13 -6.59
N TRP A 52 -16.60 9.52 -5.74
CA TRP A 52 -15.19 9.31 -6.05
C TRP A 52 -14.89 8.56 -7.36
N PRO A 53 -15.71 7.59 -7.86
CA PRO A 53 -15.39 6.88 -9.10
C PRO A 53 -15.34 7.79 -10.33
N HIS A 54 -16.08 8.92 -10.29
CA HIS A 54 -16.18 9.87 -11.40
C HIS A 54 -15.20 11.05 -11.29
N ILE A 55 -14.37 11.10 -10.23
CA ILE A 55 -13.32 12.10 -10.11
C ILE A 55 -12.36 11.97 -11.28
N ASN A 56 -12.06 13.09 -11.94
CA ASN A 56 -11.02 13.16 -12.94
C ASN A 56 -9.64 13.14 -12.27
N VAL A 57 -9.01 11.96 -12.21
CA VAL A 57 -7.73 11.78 -11.50
C VAL A 57 -6.52 12.35 -12.25
N VAL A 58 -6.71 12.70 -13.53
CA VAL A 58 -5.68 13.32 -14.37
C VAL A 58 -5.56 14.82 -14.07
N LYS A 59 -6.70 15.51 -13.93
CA LYS A 59 -6.76 16.97 -13.81
C LYS A 59 -6.97 17.48 -12.38
N PHE A 60 -7.42 16.64 -11.44
CA PHE A 60 -7.65 17.12 -10.07
C PHE A 60 -6.36 17.41 -9.30
N ASP A 61 -6.48 18.33 -8.35
CA ASP A 61 -5.43 18.67 -7.38
C ASP A 61 -5.23 17.54 -6.38
N LEU A 62 -4.28 16.65 -6.70
CA LEU A 62 -3.94 15.51 -5.87
C LEU A 62 -3.34 15.94 -4.52
N ASP A 63 -2.52 16.98 -4.47
CA ASP A 63 -1.85 17.39 -3.23
C ASP A 63 -2.84 18.03 -2.25
N GLY A 64 -3.77 18.85 -2.76
CA GLY A 64 -4.90 19.35 -2.00
C GLY A 64 -5.78 18.21 -1.47
N HIS A 65 -6.08 17.21 -2.31
CA HIS A 65 -6.87 16.05 -1.92
C HIS A 65 -6.21 15.20 -0.84
N LEU A 66 -4.90 14.95 -0.96
CA LEU A 66 -4.11 14.22 0.05
C LEU A 66 -4.03 14.99 1.37
N SER A 67 -4.02 16.32 1.32
CA SER A 67 -4.07 17.16 2.52
C SER A 67 -5.44 17.09 3.20
N ARG A 68 -6.53 17.10 2.41
CA ARG A 68 -7.89 16.91 2.91
C ARG A 68 -8.08 15.53 3.54
N PHE A 69 -7.56 14.48 2.90
CA PHE A 69 -7.55 13.11 3.44
C PHE A 69 -6.88 13.05 4.82
N ASP A 70 -5.71 13.69 4.96
CA ASP A 70 -4.99 13.76 6.23
C ASP A 70 -5.83 14.37 7.34
N VAL A 71 -6.41 15.54 7.08
CA VAL A 71 -7.25 16.25 8.07
C VAL A 71 -8.46 15.40 8.46
N LEU A 72 -9.18 14.83 7.48
CA LEU A 72 -10.40 14.07 7.73
C LEU A 72 -10.16 12.72 8.41
N LYS A 73 -8.99 12.11 8.21
CA LYS A 73 -8.68 10.76 8.70
C LYS A 73 -7.54 10.72 9.71
N ARG A 74 -7.11 11.87 10.24
CA ARG A 74 -5.99 11.98 11.20
C ARG A 74 -6.13 11.06 12.42
N GLY A 75 -7.36 10.87 12.91
CA GLY A 75 -7.63 10.00 14.07
C GLY A 75 -7.70 8.50 13.75
N ASN A 76 -7.73 8.13 12.47
CA ASN A 76 -7.94 6.75 12.01
C ASN A 76 -6.64 6.04 11.63
N TYR A 77 -5.54 6.78 11.49
CA TYR A 77 -4.26 6.25 11.01
C TYR A 77 -3.09 6.77 11.84
N THR A 78 -2.04 5.96 11.98
CA THR A 78 -0.75 6.43 12.50
C THR A 78 -0.08 7.36 11.48
N SER A 79 0.89 8.17 11.93
CA SER A 79 1.68 9.04 11.05
C SER A 79 2.38 8.26 9.92
N GLY A 80 2.92 7.08 10.24
CA GLY A 80 3.55 6.18 9.27
C GLY A 80 2.57 5.66 8.23
N SER A 81 1.40 5.19 8.65
CA SER A 81 0.36 4.70 7.73
C SER A 81 -0.20 5.82 6.86
N MET A 82 -0.39 7.01 7.41
CA MET A 82 -0.80 8.20 6.66
C MET A 82 0.21 8.56 5.56
N ALA A 83 1.50 8.59 5.91
CA ALA A 83 2.57 8.87 4.95
C ALA A 83 2.63 7.81 3.84
N ALA A 84 2.48 6.52 4.20
CA ALA A 84 2.46 5.42 3.25
C ALA A 84 1.28 5.53 2.26
N TYR A 85 0.08 5.84 2.74
CA TYR A 85 -1.10 6.01 1.89
C TYR A 85 -0.89 7.15 0.89
N LYS A 86 -0.43 8.32 1.37
CA LYS A 86 -0.13 9.47 0.50
C LYS A 86 0.91 9.14 -0.57
N ALA A 87 2.00 8.48 -0.19
CA ALA A 87 3.06 8.10 -1.13
C ALA A 87 2.57 7.09 -2.18
N ARG A 88 1.83 6.05 -1.76
CA ARG A 88 1.30 5.02 -2.65
C ARG A 88 0.31 5.62 -3.65
N THR A 89 -0.65 6.42 -3.19
CA THR A 89 -1.63 7.07 -4.07
C THR A 89 -0.96 8.01 -5.07
N ARG A 90 0.02 8.81 -4.62
CA ARG A 90 0.81 9.66 -5.52
C ARG A 90 1.53 8.85 -6.59
N ASN A 91 2.25 7.81 -6.19
CA ASN A 91 2.97 6.95 -7.13
C ASN A 91 2.04 6.29 -8.15
N ALA A 92 0.88 5.83 -7.72
CA ALA A 92 -0.08 5.16 -8.59
C ALA A 92 -0.69 6.11 -9.62
N ILE A 93 -1.16 7.29 -9.18
CA ILE A 93 -1.79 8.28 -10.06
C ILE A 93 -0.76 8.88 -11.03
N GLU A 94 0.47 9.15 -10.59
CA GLU A 94 1.54 9.59 -11.49
C GLU A 94 1.86 8.54 -12.57
N THR A 95 1.92 7.26 -12.17
CA THR A 95 2.18 6.16 -13.09
C THR A 95 1.06 6.05 -14.12
N TYR A 96 -0.18 6.17 -13.67
CA TYR A 96 -1.35 6.19 -14.53
C TYR A 96 -1.36 7.38 -15.51
N ARG A 97 -1.03 8.60 -15.04
CA ARG A 97 -0.90 9.79 -15.89
C ARG A 97 0.15 9.60 -16.97
N LYS A 98 1.28 8.94 -16.66
CA LYS A 98 2.32 8.62 -17.65
C LYS A 98 1.84 7.59 -18.66
N TRP A 99 1.14 6.55 -18.20
CA TRP A 99 0.58 5.54 -19.08
C TRP A 99 -0.46 6.13 -20.05
N LEU A 100 -1.33 7.02 -19.58
CA LEU A 100 -2.27 7.72 -20.47
C LEU A 100 -1.57 8.60 -21.51
N ALA A 101 -0.45 9.22 -21.15
CA ALA A 101 0.32 10.05 -22.06
C ALA A 101 1.02 9.24 -23.16
N ASP A 102 1.55 8.06 -22.83
CA ASP A 102 2.15 7.13 -23.79
C ASP A 102 2.00 5.68 -23.33
N PRO A 103 0.92 4.98 -23.75
CA PRO A 103 0.67 3.61 -23.35
C PRO A 103 1.71 2.60 -23.88
N ASN A 104 2.37 2.94 -25.00
CA ASN A 104 3.28 2.04 -25.70
C ASN A 104 4.72 2.14 -25.19
N SER A 105 5.05 3.22 -24.46
CA SER A 105 6.37 3.36 -23.83
C SER A 105 6.50 2.47 -22.61
N ALA A 106 7.70 1.94 -22.35
CA ALA A 106 8.00 1.26 -21.09
C ALA A 106 8.28 2.25 -19.94
N ASP A 107 8.43 3.55 -20.23
CA ASP A 107 8.88 4.55 -19.26
C ASP A 107 7.80 4.99 -18.26
N TRP A 108 6.54 4.59 -18.47
CA TRP A 108 5.50 4.79 -17.45
C TRP A 108 5.74 3.92 -16.22
N LYS A 109 6.39 2.75 -16.38
CA LYS A 109 6.76 1.87 -15.28
C LYS A 109 7.92 2.49 -14.50
N LYS A 110 7.76 2.67 -13.17
CA LYS A 110 8.90 3.08 -12.34
C LYS A 110 9.95 1.97 -12.40
N ARG A 111 11.13 2.25 -12.97
CA ARG A 111 12.25 1.30 -12.97
C ARG A 111 12.57 0.91 -11.53
N SER A 112 12.37 -0.37 -11.21
CA SER A 112 12.83 -0.99 -9.98
C SER A 112 14.36 -1.05 -10.02
N GLY A 113 15.04 0.06 -9.74
CA GLY A 113 16.49 0.12 -9.74
C GLY A 113 17.05 1.47 -10.19
N ALA A 114 16.99 2.47 -9.31
CA ALA A 114 18.02 3.51 -9.24
C ALA A 114 18.37 3.64 -7.77
N GLY A 115 19.54 3.10 -7.40
CA GLY A 115 20.06 3.20 -6.07
C GLY A 115 20.08 4.66 -5.63
N ARG A 116 19.66 4.91 -4.39
CA ARG A 116 20.02 6.14 -3.70
C ARG A 116 21.54 6.16 -3.62
N SER A 117 22.20 6.84 -4.55
CA SER A 117 23.56 7.32 -4.33
C SER A 117 23.45 8.36 -3.22
N SER A 118 23.81 7.97 -2.00
CA SER A 118 24.09 8.92 -0.94
C SER A 118 25.35 9.68 -1.35
N GLN A 119 25.17 10.83 -1.98
CA GLN A 119 26.20 11.84 -2.07
C GLN A 119 26.31 12.46 -0.67
N SER A 120 27.20 11.90 0.13
CA SER A 120 27.66 12.48 1.39
C SER A 120 28.75 13.49 1.05
N ASP A 121 28.37 14.76 1.04
CA ASP A 121 29.29 15.87 1.25
C ASP A 121 29.66 15.99 2.74
N GLU A 122 30.84 16.55 2.97
CA GLU A 122 31.48 16.98 4.24
C GLU A 122 32.42 16.01 5.01
N VAL A 123 33.71 16.13 4.66
CA VAL A 123 34.77 16.80 5.46
C VAL A 123 34.96 16.39 6.93
N GLY A 124 36.19 15.96 7.25
CA GLY A 124 36.92 16.55 8.40
C GLY A 124 37.11 15.71 9.66
N LEU A 125 38.15 14.87 9.64
CA LEU A 125 39.17 14.59 10.67
C LEU A 125 38.90 14.75 12.19
N SER A 126 39.46 13.75 12.90
CA SER A 126 39.93 13.69 14.31
C SER A 126 38.97 12.99 15.29
N ASP A 127 39.36 12.16 16.24
CA ASP A 127 40.56 11.37 16.58
C ASP A 127 40.15 10.51 17.80
N THR A 128 40.59 9.25 17.87
CA THR A 128 40.79 8.38 19.07
C THR A 128 39.59 8.12 20.03
N THR A 129 39.17 6.89 20.34
CA THR A 129 39.86 5.90 21.20
C THR A 129 39.14 4.54 21.15
N GLU A 130 39.90 3.47 21.35
CA GLU A 130 39.52 2.05 21.41
C GLU A 130 38.55 1.66 22.55
N GLY A 131 37.76 0.60 22.36
CA GLY A 131 37.08 -0.11 23.46
C GLY A 131 36.00 -1.14 23.09
N ASN A 132 36.43 -2.36 22.75
CA ASN A 132 35.80 -3.69 23.00
C ASN A 132 34.38 -4.06 22.46
N ALA A 133 34.26 -5.30 21.97
CA ALA A 133 33.13 -5.95 21.27
C ALA A 133 31.99 -6.46 22.20
N PRO A 134 30.99 -7.25 21.71
CA PRO A 134 30.04 -7.06 20.61
C PRO A 134 28.58 -7.02 21.15
N GLY A 135 27.77 -6.04 20.72
CA GLY A 135 26.40 -5.86 21.19
C GLY A 135 25.36 -6.12 20.10
N VAL A 136 24.65 -7.24 20.20
CA VAL A 136 23.40 -7.53 19.50
C VAL A 136 22.36 -6.47 19.90
N GLY A 137 21.91 -5.67 18.93
CA GLY A 137 20.84 -4.69 19.09
C GLY A 137 19.74 -4.94 18.07
N SER A 138 18.86 -5.90 18.37
CA SER A 138 17.55 -6.03 17.74
C SER A 138 16.80 -4.71 17.87
N SER A 139 16.62 -3.99 16.76
CA SER A 139 15.63 -2.93 16.70
C SER A 139 14.26 -3.58 16.55
N ILE A 140 13.52 -3.62 17.65
CA ILE A 140 12.12 -4.04 17.70
C ILE A 140 11.33 -2.92 17.02
N SER A 141 10.95 -3.15 15.75
CA SER A 141 10.03 -2.27 15.04
C SER A 141 8.62 -2.39 15.62
N ASP A 142 8.10 -1.23 16.00
CA ASP A 142 6.76 -0.97 16.52
C ASP A 142 5.64 -1.70 15.78
N VAL A 143 4.73 -2.24 16.59
CA VAL A 143 3.66 -3.16 16.22
C VAL A 143 2.54 -2.38 15.51
N ASP A 144 2.49 -2.54 14.19
CA ASP A 144 1.44 -2.06 13.30
C ASP A 144 0.08 -2.67 13.70
N ARG A 145 -0.78 -1.85 14.29
CA ARG A 145 -2.15 -2.24 14.68
C ARG A 145 -2.99 -2.37 13.41
N GLY A 146 -3.39 -3.61 13.12
CA GLY A 146 -3.96 -4.07 11.86
C GLY A 146 -5.29 -3.42 11.44
N PHE A 147 -5.57 -3.58 10.16
CA PHE A 147 -6.71 -3.05 9.40
C PHE A 147 -7.81 -4.12 9.28
N VAL A 148 -9.07 -3.74 9.49
CA VAL A 148 -10.25 -4.59 9.21
C VAL A 148 -11.05 -3.92 8.07
N PRO A 149 -11.11 -4.50 6.87
CA PRO A 149 -11.86 -3.93 5.74
C PRO A 149 -13.35 -4.29 5.81
N ASP A 150 -14.17 -3.40 5.26
CA ASP A 150 -15.64 -3.44 5.35
C ASP A 150 -16.30 -4.38 4.33
N ARG A 151 -15.53 -5.04 3.44
CA ARG A 151 -15.98 -6.02 2.44
C ARG A 151 -14.90 -7.04 2.08
N ILE A 152 -14.38 -7.77 3.06
CA ILE A 152 -13.64 -9.00 2.76
C ILE A 152 -14.62 -10.18 2.80
N THR A 153 -14.62 -11.02 1.76
CA THR A 153 -15.18 -12.37 1.87
C THR A 153 -14.34 -13.14 2.89
N MET A 154 -14.88 -13.34 4.10
CA MET A 154 -14.21 -14.14 5.11
C MET A 154 -14.52 -15.61 4.91
N ILE A 155 -13.48 -16.43 4.87
CA ILE A 155 -13.58 -17.88 4.78
C ILE A 155 -13.40 -18.47 6.18
N GLU A 156 -14.27 -19.40 6.53
CA GLU A 156 -14.20 -20.16 7.78
C GLU A 156 -13.29 -21.38 7.61
N TYR A 157 -12.20 -21.43 8.37
CA TYR A 157 -11.24 -22.54 8.37
C TYR A 157 -11.30 -23.33 9.69
N PRO A 158 -11.57 -24.65 9.63
CA PRO A 158 -11.45 -25.52 10.79
C PRO A 158 -9.97 -25.78 11.12
N LEU A 159 -9.52 -25.41 12.32
CA LEU A 159 -8.15 -25.62 12.79
C LEU A 159 -8.12 -26.60 13.97
N PRO A 160 -7.72 -27.87 13.77
CA PRO A 160 -7.57 -28.82 14.87
C PRO A 160 -6.39 -28.42 15.78
N LEU A 161 -6.62 -28.29 17.08
CA LEU A 161 -5.59 -27.90 18.05
C LEU A 161 -5.03 -29.12 18.81
N ARG A 162 -5.91 -30.01 19.27
CA ARG A 162 -5.59 -31.26 19.96
C ARG A 162 -6.77 -32.23 19.86
N ALA A 163 -6.61 -33.46 20.33
CA ALA A 163 -7.67 -34.45 20.30
C ALA A 163 -8.97 -33.92 20.91
N GLY A 164 -10.05 -33.91 20.13
CA GLY A 164 -11.37 -33.43 20.54
C GLY A 164 -11.55 -31.92 20.62
N VAL A 165 -10.55 -31.11 20.25
CA VAL A 165 -10.64 -29.63 20.30
C VAL A 165 -10.26 -29.02 18.96
N GLN A 166 -11.20 -28.30 18.36
CA GLN A 166 -11.05 -27.62 17.08
C GLN A 166 -11.42 -26.14 17.22
N ALA A 167 -10.53 -25.27 16.75
CA ALA A 167 -10.79 -23.84 16.59
C ALA A 167 -11.42 -23.55 15.22
N ARG A 168 -12.11 -22.41 15.13
CA ARG A 168 -12.59 -21.85 13.86
C ARG A 168 -11.90 -20.53 13.62
N LEU A 169 -11.22 -20.41 12.49
CA LEU A 169 -10.57 -19.17 12.06
C LEU A 169 -11.40 -18.52 10.96
N TRP A 170 -11.59 -17.21 11.06
CA TRP A 170 -12.23 -16.40 10.03
C TRP A 170 -11.11 -15.57 9.40
N LEU A 171 -10.75 -15.91 8.17
CA LEU A 171 -9.62 -15.28 7.49
C LEU A 171 -10.06 -14.69 6.15
N PRO A 172 -9.42 -13.61 5.69
CA PRO A 172 -9.60 -13.12 4.33
C PRO A 172 -9.31 -14.19 3.27
N GLU A 173 -10.08 -14.18 2.18
CA GLU A 173 -9.80 -14.99 0.99
C GLU A 173 -8.43 -14.64 0.37
N ASP A 174 -7.98 -13.40 0.52
CA ASP A 174 -6.75 -12.85 -0.03
C ASP A 174 -5.61 -12.71 0.99
N LEU A 175 -5.59 -13.54 2.04
CA LEU A 175 -4.59 -13.51 3.10
C LEU A 175 -3.15 -13.64 2.56
N ASP A 176 -2.32 -12.62 2.80
CA ASP A 176 -0.93 -12.63 2.37
C ASP A 176 0.04 -13.24 3.41
N GLU A 177 1.29 -13.52 3.00
CA GLU A 177 2.31 -14.14 3.88
C GLU A 177 2.67 -13.26 5.09
N VAL A 178 2.64 -11.93 4.92
CA VAL A 178 2.98 -10.97 5.97
C VAL A 178 1.89 -10.94 7.03
N GLU A 179 0.63 -10.93 6.60
CA GLU A 179 -0.56 -11.01 7.43
C GLU A 179 -0.65 -12.35 8.14
N ALA A 180 -0.41 -13.47 7.45
CA ALA A 180 -0.35 -14.79 8.06
C ALA A 180 0.72 -14.87 9.17
N LYS A 181 1.92 -14.36 8.91
CA LYS A 181 2.99 -14.26 9.93
C LYS A 181 2.59 -13.37 11.10
N ARG A 182 1.88 -12.28 10.85
CA ARG A 182 1.38 -11.39 11.89
C ARG A 182 0.32 -12.07 12.76
N ILE A 183 -0.61 -12.79 12.16
CA ILE A 183 -1.62 -13.58 12.87
C ILE A 183 -0.94 -14.63 13.73
N GLY A 184 0.05 -15.35 13.20
CA GLY A 184 0.83 -16.32 13.96
C GLY A 184 1.48 -15.68 15.21
N ARG A 185 2.18 -14.56 15.03
CA ARG A 185 2.79 -13.81 16.15
C ARG A 185 1.77 -13.32 17.16
N PHE A 186 0.59 -12.90 16.70
CA PHE A 186 -0.49 -12.48 17.58
C PHE A 186 -1.01 -13.66 18.41
N VAL A 187 -1.25 -14.81 17.78
CA VAL A 187 -1.67 -16.04 18.47
C VAL A 187 -0.59 -16.46 19.48
N ASP A 188 0.69 -16.43 19.11
CA ASP A 188 1.80 -16.72 20.01
C ASP A 188 1.79 -15.80 21.25
N SER A 189 1.47 -14.52 21.06
CA SER A 189 1.39 -13.55 22.17
C SER A 189 0.22 -13.81 23.14
N LEU A 190 -0.80 -14.54 22.71
CA LEU A 190 -1.97 -14.88 23.53
C LEU A 190 -1.79 -16.19 24.31
N VAL A 191 -0.72 -16.94 24.05
CA VAL A 191 -0.47 -18.20 24.74
C VAL A 191 -0.11 -17.93 26.20
N PHE A 192 -0.94 -18.44 27.12
CA PHE A 192 -0.61 -18.47 28.53
C PHE A 192 0.38 -19.61 28.79
N ASN A 193 1.62 -19.27 29.12
CA ASN A 193 2.58 -20.25 29.63
C ASN A 193 2.14 -20.65 31.05
N ASN A 194 1.81 -21.93 31.23
CA ASN A 194 1.50 -22.51 32.53
C ASN A 194 2.50 -23.61 32.85
#